data_AF-X1TUM1-F1
#
_entry.id   AF-X1TUM1-F1
#
_cell.length_a   1.000
_cell.length_b   1.000
_cell.length_c   1.000
_cell.angle_alpha   90.00
_cell.angle_beta   90.00
_cell.angle_gamma   90.00
#
_symmetry.space_group_name_H-M   'P 1'
#
loop_
_entity.id
_entity.type
_entity.pdbx_description
1 polymer ?
#
loop_
_entity_poly.entity_id
_entity_poly.type
_entity_poly.pdbx_seq_one_letter_code
_entity_poly.pdbx_strand_id
1 'polypeptide(L)'
;KLFREVVRQEADKNIFISPLSVSMALGMTANGAADSTLAAMRATLKLGDLTEEESNAAYRSLIELLTGADPEVRFDIANSIWYRLREPVLADFVQRCRDYFGAVVRGLDFSDPAAADTINTWVNDNTNGKIDRIVEPEELYNAVMALLNALYFKGTWTYEFDLENT
;
A
#
# COMPACT_ATOMS: atom_id res chain seq x y z
N LYS A 1 0.65 -12.88 -12.27
CA LYS A 1 1.89 -12.44 -12.95
C LYS A 1 2.98 -12.07 -11.95
N LEU A 2 2.69 -11.19 -10.99
CA LEU A 2 3.62 -10.80 -9.91
C LEU A 2 4.24 -12.01 -9.17
N PHE A 3 3.43 -12.90 -8.61
CA PHE A 3 3.93 -14.07 -7.86
C PHE A 3 4.94 -14.90 -8.66
N ARG A 4 4.64 -15.20 -9.93
CA ARG A 4 5.55 -15.94 -10.82
C ARG A 4 6.88 -15.21 -11.04
N GLU A 5 6.86 -13.89 -11.09
CA GLU A 5 8.08 -13.09 -11.25
C GLU A 5 8.93 -13.12 -9.97
N VAL A 6 8.31 -12.96 -8.81
CA VAL A 6 9.00 -13.07 -7.50
C VAL A 6 9.63 -14.46 -7.33
N VAL A 7 8.89 -15.54 -7.64
CA VAL A 7 9.40 -16.93 -7.56
C VAL A 7 10.61 -17.16 -8.46
N ARG A 8 10.68 -16.51 -9.62
CA ARG A 8 11.83 -16.64 -10.53
C ARG A 8 13.10 -15.99 -9.99
N GLN A 9 12.97 -14.95 -9.17
CA GLN A 9 14.11 -14.21 -8.62
C GLN A 9 14.59 -14.81 -7.29
N GLU A 10 13.67 -15.41 -6.52
CA GLU A 10 13.92 -15.92 -5.16
C GLU A 10 13.71 -17.45 -5.10
N ALA A 11 14.46 -18.19 -5.93
CA ALA A 11 14.40 -19.65 -5.92
C ALA A 11 14.75 -20.21 -4.53
N ASP A 12 14.06 -21.28 -4.14
CA ASP A 12 14.29 -22.03 -2.89
C ASP A 12 14.05 -21.27 -1.57
N LYS A 13 13.33 -20.14 -1.61
CA LYS A 13 12.89 -19.40 -0.41
C LYS A 13 11.37 -19.48 -0.21
N ASN A 14 10.95 -19.26 1.03
CA ASN A 14 9.54 -19.02 1.33
C ASN A 14 9.11 -17.68 0.72
N ILE A 15 8.02 -17.68 -0.03
CA ILE A 15 7.48 -16.47 -0.68
C ILE A 15 6.08 -16.23 -0.17
N PHE A 16 5.89 -15.08 0.44
CA PHE A 16 4.60 -14.57 0.88
C PHE A 16 4.45 -13.12 0.42
N ILE A 17 3.41 -12.84 -0.35
CA ILE A 17 3.16 -11.51 -0.90
C ILE A 17 1.67 -11.17 -0.85
N SER A 18 1.37 -9.88 -0.75
CA SER A 18 0.03 -9.35 -0.99
C SER A 18 0.00 -8.61 -2.33
N PRO A 19 -0.51 -9.22 -3.42
CA PRO A 19 -0.65 -8.53 -4.69
C PRO A 19 -1.57 -7.31 -4.59
N LEU A 20 -2.56 -7.35 -3.69
CA LEU A 20 -3.47 -6.24 -3.43
C LEU A 20 -2.72 -5.02 -2.90
N SER A 21 -1.86 -5.22 -1.90
CA SER A 21 -1.06 -4.15 -1.29
C SER A 21 -0.16 -3.45 -2.32
N VAL A 22 0.56 -4.25 -3.12
CA VAL A 22 1.39 -3.75 -4.22
C VAL A 22 0.55 -2.98 -5.24
N SER A 23 -0.62 -3.50 -5.60
CA SER A 23 -1.54 -2.85 -6.54
C SER A 23 -2.03 -1.49 -6.04
N MET A 24 -2.35 -1.35 -4.75
CA MET A 24 -2.83 -0.10 -4.15
C MET A 24 -1.74 0.98 -4.11
N ALA A 25 -0.52 0.64 -3.69
CA ALA A 25 0.60 1.59 -3.68
C ALA A 25 0.92 2.11 -5.10
N LEU A 26 0.94 1.21 -6.10
CA LEU A 26 1.13 1.58 -7.49
C LEU A 26 -0.10 2.30 -8.09
N GLY A 27 -1.31 1.97 -7.65
CA GLY A 27 -2.54 2.65 -8.06
C GLY A 27 -2.56 4.11 -7.61
N MET A 28 -2.16 4.39 -6.36
CA MET A 28 -1.94 5.77 -5.91
C MET A 28 -0.87 6.46 -6.75
N THR A 29 0.25 5.79 -7.02
CA THR A 29 1.33 6.36 -7.83
C THR A 29 0.86 6.70 -9.26
N ALA A 30 0.02 5.85 -9.87
CA ALA A 30 -0.50 6.07 -11.21
C ALA A 30 -1.35 7.34 -11.32
N ASN A 31 -2.01 7.77 -10.23
CA ASN A 31 -2.79 9.01 -10.20
C ASN A 31 -1.94 10.30 -10.33
N GLY A 32 -0.61 10.18 -10.22
CA GLY A 32 0.34 11.27 -10.48
C GLY A 32 1.13 11.10 -11.79
N ALA A 33 0.91 10.01 -12.53
CA ALA A 33 1.62 9.71 -13.77
C ALA A 33 0.87 10.26 -14.99
N ALA A 34 1.59 10.51 -16.09
CA ALA A 34 1.03 10.91 -17.37
C ALA A 34 1.69 10.14 -18.53
N ASP A 35 1.06 10.22 -19.70
CA ASP A 35 1.57 9.73 -20.98
C ASP A 35 2.11 8.28 -20.93
N SER A 36 3.35 8.08 -21.39
CA SER A 36 4.00 6.77 -21.44
C SER A 36 4.20 6.16 -20.05
N THR A 37 4.40 6.98 -19.02
CA THR A 37 4.55 6.51 -17.64
C THR A 37 3.24 5.92 -17.14
N LEU A 38 2.14 6.66 -17.31
CA LEU A 38 0.81 6.18 -16.94
C LEU A 38 0.44 4.92 -17.72
N ALA A 39 0.69 4.90 -19.03
CA ALA A 39 0.43 3.73 -19.88
C ALA A 39 1.18 2.48 -19.40
N ALA A 40 2.46 2.60 -19.05
CA ALA A 40 3.26 1.50 -18.53
C ALA A 40 2.73 0.98 -17.18
N MET A 41 2.34 1.88 -16.27
CA MET A 41 1.78 1.50 -14.97
C MET A 41 0.45 0.77 -15.13
N ARG A 42 -0.47 1.31 -15.96
CA ARG A 42 -1.77 0.68 -16.24
C ARG A 42 -1.62 -0.71 -16.89
N ALA A 43 -0.69 -0.85 -17.83
CA ALA A 43 -0.38 -2.12 -18.46
C ALA A 43 0.18 -3.14 -17.46
N THR A 44 1.02 -2.68 -16.52
CA THR A 44 1.60 -3.52 -15.46
C THR A 44 0.55 -4.01 -14.48
N LEU A 45 -0.31 -3.09 -14.02
CA LEU A 45 -1.41 -3.35 -13.09
C LEU A 45 -2.59 -4.11 -13.72
N LYS A 46 -2.60 -4.29 -15.04
CA LYS A 46 -3.67 -4.98 -15.78
C LYS A 46 -5.04 -4.32 -15.60
N LEU A 47 -5.06 -2.98 -15.60
CA LEU A 47 -6.29 -2.19 -15.51
C LEU A 47 -7.15 -2.24 -16.79
N GLY A 48 -6.62 -2.81 -17.88
CA GLY A 48 -7.35 -2.99 -19.13
C GLY A 48 -7.85 -1.65 -19.69
N ASP A 49 -9.10 -1.67 -20.13
CA ASP A 49 -9.79 -0.52 -20.75
C ASP A 49 -10.52 0.37 -19.74
N LEU A 50 -10.42 0.08 -18.44
CA LEU A 50 -11.02 0.91 -17.39
C LEU A 50 -10.44 2.32 -17.46
N THR A 51 -11.28 3.34 -17.44
CA THR A 51 -10.84 4.72 -17.24
C THR A 51 -10.11 4.87 -15.90
N GLU A 52 -9.38 5.97 -15.71
CA GLU A 52 -8.74 6.27 -14.42
C GLU A 52 -9.77 6.33 -13.29
N GLU A 53 -10.92 6.95 -13.55
CA GLU A 53 -12.03 7.05 -12.61
C GLU A 53 -12.60 5.68 -12.24
N GLU A 54 -12.87 4.82 -13.22
CA GLU A 54 -13.35 3.44 -12.96
C GLU A 54 -12.32 2.61 -12.19
N SER A 55 -11.03 2.78 -12.52
CA SER A 55 -9.94 2.09 -11.81
C SER A 55 -9.87 2.51 -10.34
N ASN A 56 -9.98 3.81 -10.08
CA ASN A 56 -9.99 4.38 -8.74
C ASN A 56 -11.25 4.00 -7.95
N ALA A 57 -12.42 4.06 -8.58
CA ALA A 57 -13.67 3.62 -7.97
C ALA A 57 -13.63 2.13 -7.61
N ALA A 58 -13.01 1.29 -8.45
CA ALA A 58 -12.81 -0.13 -8.15
C ALA A 58 -11.92 -0.34 -6.91
N TYR A 59 -10.85 0.44 -6.74
CA TYR A 59 -10.04 0.38 -5.51
C TYR A 59 -10.84 0.77 -4.28
N ARG A 60 -11.62 1.86 -4.34
CA ARG A 60 -12.45 2.30 -3.21
C ARG A 60 -13.46 1.23 -2.82
N SER A 61 -14.21 0.72 -3.79
CA SER A 61 -15.21 -0.34 -3.56
C SER A 61 -14.58 -1.61 -3.00
N LEU A 62 -13.35 -1.95 -3.43
CA LEU A 62 -12.63 -3.11 -2.91
C LEU A 62 -12.17 -2.90 -1.46
N ILE A 63 -11.72 -1.69 -1.11
CA ILE A 63 -11.39 -1.34 0.28
C ILE A 63 -12.63 -1.52 1.15
N GLU A 64 -13.73 -0.85 0.79
CA GLU A 64 -14.99 -0.90 1.53
C GLU A 64 -15.50 -2.34 1.71
N LEU A 65 -15.47 -3.14 0.63
CA LEU A 65 -15.86 -4.53 0.66
C LEU A 65 -14.99 -5.32 1.63
N LEU A 66 -13.66 -5.26 1.53
CA LEU A 66 -12.77 -6.10 2.33
C LEU A 66 -12.77 -5.71 3.80
N THR A 67 -12.83 -4.42 4.12
CA THR A 67 -12.87 -3.94 5.51
C THR A 67 -14.23 -4.15 6.18
N GLY A 68 -15.29 -4.40 5.39
CA GLY A 68 -16.67 -4.55 5.87
C GLY A 68 -17.32 -5.91 5.59
N ALA A 69 -16.61 -6.86 4.97
CA ALA A 69 -17.19 -8.12 4.49
C ALA A 69 -17.68 -9.03 5.62
N ASP A 70 -16.94 -9.09 6.73
CA ASP A 70 -17.19 -10.02 7.81
C ASP A 70 -16.81 -9.38 9.16
N PRO A 71 -17.77 -9.18 10.09
CA PRO A 71 -17.49 -8.56 11.39
C PRO A 71 -16.64 -9.45 12.32
N GLU A 72 -16.53 -10.75 12.06
CA GLU A 72 -15.68 -11.67 12.84
C GLU A 72 -14.23 -11.71 12.33
N VAL A 73 -13.99 -11.17 11.13
CA VAL A 73 -12.66 -11.06 10.53
C VAL A 73 -12.15 -9.64 10.63
N ARG A 74 -10.96 -9.47 11.19
CA ARG A 74 -10.29 -8.18 11.16
C ARG A 74 -9.47 -8.04 9.89
N PHE A 75 -9.91 -7.17 8.99
CA PHE A 75 -9.20 -6.79 7.78
C PHE A 75 -8.98 -5.28 7.78
N ASP A 76 -7.74 -4.85 8.04
CA ASP A 76 -7.37 -3.44 8.02
C ASP A 76 -6.57 -3.13 6.75
N ILE A 77 -6.95 -2.06 6.04
CA ILE A 77 -6.21 -1.52 4.91
C ILE A 77 -5.94 -0.05 5.17
N ALA A 78 -4.67 0.34 5.15
CA ALA A 78 -4.26 1.72 5.34
C ALA A 78 -3.32 2.14 4.22
N ASN A 79 -3.50 3.38 3.75
CA ASN A 79 -2.67 3.98 2.72
C ASN A 79 -2.06 5.28 3.25
N SER A 80 -0.79 5.55 2.93
CA SER A 80 -0.16 6.83 3.22
C SER A 80 0.77 7.29 2.11
N ILE A 81 0.90 8.60 2.00
CA ILE A 81 1.81 9.28 1.11
C ILE A 81 2.57 10.32 1.94
N TRP A 82 3.87 10.12 2.03
CA TRP A 82 4.79 11.04 2.68
C TRP A 82 5.62 11.71 1.61
N TYR A 83 5.63 13.04 1.57
CA TYR A 83 6.43 13.78 0.60
C TYR A 83 7.42 14.69 1.33
N ARG A 84 8.56 14.93 0.69
CA ARG A 84 9.59 15.81 1.21
C ARG A 84 8.98 17.19 1.50
N LEU A 85 9.16 17.65 2.73
CA LEU A 85 8.58 18.91 3.19
C LEU A 85 8.94 20.05 2.22
N ARG A 86 7.95 20.92 1.95
CA ARG A 86 8.03 22.07 1.03
C ARG A 86 8.07 21.74 -0.46
N GLU A 87 8.07 20.46 -0.84
CA GLU A 87 7.81 20.11 -2.24
C GLU A 87 6.35 20.42 -2.61
N PRO A 88 6.09 21.07 -3.75
CA PRO A 88 4.73 21.33 -4.21
C PRO A 88 4.08 20.03 -4.68
N VAL A 89 2.94 19.68 -4.08
CA VAL A 89 2.11 18.54 -4.50
C VAL A 89 0.78 19.04 -5.02
N LEU A 90 0.36 18.55 -6.19
CA LEU A 90 -0.90 18.96 -6.82
C LEU A 90 -2.09 18.60 -5.92
N ALA A 91 -2.98 19.57 -5.68
CA ALA A 91 -4.15 19.38 -4.82
C ALA A 91 -5.06 18.26 -5.34
N ASP A 92 -5.26 18.17 -6.65
CA ASP A 92 -6.11 17.14 -7.27
C ASP A 92 -5.55 15.73 -7.05
N PHE A 93 -4.22 15.57 -7.09
CA PHE A 93 -3.58 14.29 -6.77
C PHE A 93 -3.83 13.89 -5.31
N VAL A 94 -3.64 14.84 -4.38
CA VAL A 94 -3.89 14.62 -2.95
C VAL A 94 -5.36 14.24 -2.72
N GLN A 95 -6.28 14.95 -3.35
CA GLN A 95 -7.71 14.73 -3.20
C GLN A 95 -8.12 13.35 -3.74
N ARG A 96 -7.66 12.96 -4.94
CA ARG A 96 -7.91 11.61 -5.48
C ARG A 96 -7.38 10.51 -4.57
N CYS A 97 -6.16 10.65 -4.05
CA CYS A 97 -5.59 9.64 -3.15
C CYS A 97 -6.37 9.53 -1.83
N ARG A 98 -6.89 10.64 -1.31
CA ARG A 98 -7.76 10.64 -0.12
C ARG A 98 -9.10 9.97 -0.42
N ASP A 99 -9.75 10.35 -1.52
CA ASP A 99 -11.13 9.94 -1.82
C ASP A 99 -11.25 8.47 -2.24
N TYR A 100 -10.30 7.96 -3.01
CA TYR A 100 -10.38 6.61 -3.56
C TYR A 100 -9.57 5.57 -2.80
N PHE A 101 -8.54 6.00 -2.05
CA PHE A 101 -7.66 5.09 -1.31
C PHE A 101 -7.69 5.32 0.20
N GLY A 102 -8.39 6.35 0.69
CA GLY A 102 -8.36 6.71 2.11
C GLY A 102 -6.97 7.16 2.58
N ALA A 103 -6.13 7.65 1.66
CA ALA A 103 -4.72 7.87 1.96
C ALA A 103 -4.48 9.05 2.91
N VAL A 104 -3.65 8.83 3.93
CA VAL A 104 -3.07 9.93 4.71
C VAL A 104 -1.95 10.57 3.90
N VAL A 105 -2.10 11.84 3.53
CA VAL A 105 -1.09 12.56 2.73
C VAL A 105 -0.46 13.69 3.54
N ARG A 106 0.85 13.61 3.80
CA ARG A 106 1.57 14.53 4.70
C ARG A 106 2.97 14.88 4.18
N GLY A 107 3.35 16.15 4.37
CA GLY A 107 4.73 16.59 4.19
C GLY A 107 5.56 16.20 5.40
N LEU A 108 6.76 15.70 5.18
CA LEU A 108 7.70 15.27 6.22
C LEU A 108 9.11 15.70 5.86
N ASP A 109 9.85 16.21 6.83
CA ASP A 109 11.24 16.60 6.62
C ASP A 109 12.12 15.34 6.56
N PHE A 110 12.41 14.87 5.35
CA PHE A 110 13.22 13.66 5.14
C PHE A 110 14.70 13.83 5.54
N SER A 111 15.14 15.05 5.87
CA SER A 111 16.48 15.27 6.43
C SER A 111 16.54 15.04 7.95
N ASP A 112 15.38 14.99 8.62
CA ASP A 112 15.28 14.64 10.02
C ASP A 112 15.60 13.14 10.21
N PRO A 113 16.58 12.77 11.05
CA PRO A 113 16.86 11.36 11.38
C PRO A 113 15.64 10.56 11.85
N ALA A 114 14.64 11.23 12.44
CA ALA A 114 13.40 10.60 12.93
C ALA A 114 12.31 10.44 11.84
N ALA A 115 12.57 10.86 10.59
CA ALA A 115 11.60 10.75 9.51
C ALA A 115 11.23 9.29 9.21
N ALA A 116 12.23 8.40 9.18
CA ALA A 116 11.99 6.96 8.99
C ALA A 116 11.16 6.39 10.14
N ASP A 117 11.46 6.74 11.39
CA ASP A 117 10.72 6.29 12.57
C ASP A 117 9.25 6.74 12.53
N THR A 118 8.98 7.94 12.01
CA THR A 118 7.61 8.44 11.82
C THR A 118 6.82 7.55 10.85
N ILE A 119 7.42 7.19 9.71
CA ILE A 119 6.78 6.33 8.71
C ILE A 119 6.64 4.90 9.25
N ASN A 120 7.67 4.36 9.89
CA ASN A 120 7.67 3.01 10.45
C ASN A 120 6.67 2.86 11.60
N THR A 121 6.53 3.87 12.46
CA THR A 121 5.49 3.90 13.51
C THR A 121 4.10 3.86 12.89
N TRP A 122 3.85 4.66 11.84
CA TRP A 122 2.58 4.60 11.12
C TRP A 122 2.30 3.20 10.55
N VAL A 123 3.32 2.53 9.98
CA VAL A 123 3.17 1.16 9.49
C VAL A 123 2.93 0.16 10.62
N ASN A 124 3.65 0.26 11.73
CA ASN A 124 3.48 -0.60 12.88
C ASN A 124 2.04 -0.54 13.43
N ASP A 125 1.54 0.68 13.63
CA ASP A 125 0.18 0.94 14.12
C ASP A 125 -0.88 0.33 13.17
N ASN A 126 -0.70 0.52 11.86
CA ASN A 126 -1.63 0.02 10.84
C ASN A 126 -1.45 -1.46 10.48
N THR A 127 -0.49 -2.14 11.11
CA THR A 127 -0.27 -3.58 10.96
C THR A 127 -0.39 -4.35 12.27
N ASN A 128 -0.90 -3.70 13.33
CA ASN A 128 -1.01 -4.27 14.67
C ASN A 128 0.33 -4.83 15.19
N GLY A 129 1.41 -4.09 14.95
CA GLY A 129 2.76 -4.44 15.37
C GLY A 129 3.33 -5.68 14.68
N LYS A 130 2.89 -5.98 13.45
CA LYS A 130 3.42 -7.12 12.67
C LYS A 130 4.48 -6.71 11.65
N ILE A 131 4.49 -5.45 11.24
CA ILE A 131 5.54 -4.88 10.41
C ILE A 131 6.17 -3.73 11.20
N ASP A 132 7.35 -3.98 11.75
CA ASP A 132 8.05 -2.99 12.57
C ASP A 132 8.75 -1.93 11.73
N ARG A 133 9.26 -2.31 10.57
CA ARG A 133 10.06 -1.45 9.71
C ARG A 133 9.85 -1.76 8.24
N ILE A 134 9.68 -0.71 7.43
CA ILE A 134 9.56 -0.77 5.97
C ILE A 134 10.52 0.18 5.26
N VAL A 135 10.95 1.25 5.92
CA VAL A 135 11.89 2.24 5.36
C VAL A 135 13.08 2.45 6.29
N GLU A 136 14.25 2.59 5.69
CA GLU A 136 15.49 2.99 6.33
C GLU A 136 15.72 4.50 6.17
N PRO A 137 16.40 5.17 7.12
CA PRO A 137 16.78 6.59 6.98
C PRO A 137 17.51 6.91 5.68
N GLU A 138 18.38 6.01 5.21
CA GLU A 138 19.18 6.21 3.99
C GLU A 138 18.32 6.22 2.72
N GLU A 139 17.17 5.52 2.72
CA GLU A 139 16.24 5.49 1.60
C GLU A 139 15.48 6.82 1.46
N LEU A 140 15.29 7.56 2.55
CA LEU A 140 14.58 8.84 2.55
C LEU A 140 15.46 10.02 2.10
N TYR A 141 16.78 9.93 2.25
CA TYR A 141 17.71 11.04 2.00
C TYR A 141 17.54 11.69 0.62
N ASN A 142 17.38 10.87 -0.43
CA ASN A 142 17.15 11.34 -1.80
C ASN A 142 15.69 11.20 -2.25
N ALA A 143 14.81 10.66 -1.42
CA ALA A 143 13.41 10.47 -1.77
C ALA A 143 12.70 11.82 -1.92
N VAL A 144 11.78 11.90 -2.88
CA VAL A 144 10.84 13.02 -3.03
C VAL A 144 9.50 12.66 -2.39
N MET A 145 9.10 11.39 -2.53
CA MET A 145 7.83 10.89 -2.03
C MET A 145 7.91 9.39 -1.77
N ALA A 146 7.30 8.93 -0.68
CA ALA A 146 7.09 7.54 -0.33
C ALA A 146 5.59 7.25 -0.29
N LEU A 147 5.13 6.31 -1.11
CA LEU A 147 3.73 5.87 -1.17
C LEU A 147 3.64 4.46 -0.61
N LEU A 148 2.88 4.28 0.46
CA LEU A 148 2.84 3.03 1.21
C LEU A 148 1.41 2.52 1.30
N ASN A 149 1.28 1.20 1.22
CA ASN A 149 0.11 0.47 1.63
C ASN A 149 0.49 -0.47 2.78
N ALA A 150 -0.31 -0.48 3.84
CA ALA A 150 -0.21 -1.41 4.94
C ALA A 150 -1.51 -2.23 5.01
N LEU A 151 -1.36 -3.55 5.10
CA LEU A 151 -2.49 -4.48 5.16
C LEU A 151 -2.32 -5.40 6.36
N TYR A 152 -3.38 -5.55 7.14
CA TYR A 152 -3.48 -6.51 8.23
C TYR A 152 -4.69 -7.41 8.04
N PHE A 153 -4.48 -8.71 8.20
CA PHE A 153 -5.54 -9.71 8.16
C PHE A 153 -5.42 -10.61 9.39
N LYS A 154 -6.53 -10.76 10.11
CA LYS A 154 -6.69 -11.73 11.20
C LYS A 154 -8.09 -12.31 11.14
N GLY A 155 -8.16 -13.57 10.74
CA GLY A 155 -9.37 -14.40 10.84
C GLY A 155 -9.14 -15.57 11.80
N THR A 156 -10.22 -16.06 12.39
CA THR A 156 -10.24 -17.33 13.13
C THR A 156 -10.61 -18.45 12.16
N TRP A 157 -9.99 -19.63 12.32
CA TRP A 157 -10.37 -20.80 11.53
C TRP A 157 -11.84 -21.16 11.82
N THR A 158 -12.62 -21.50 10.80
CA THR A 158 -14.00 -21.98 10.99
C THR A 158 -14.05 -23.24 11.86
N TYR A 159 -13.03 -24.08 11.75
CA TYR A 159 -12.81 -25.24 12.61
C TYR A 159 -11.40 -25.12 13.19
N GLU A 160 -11.30 -24.61 14.41
CA GLU A 160 -10.02 -24.39 15.08
C GLU A 160 -9.32 -25.71 15.42
N PHE A 161 -8.00 -25.68 15.38
CA PHE A 161 -7.18 -26.80 15.84
C PHE A 161 -7.22 -26.87 17.37
N ASP A 162 -7.32 -28.08 17.89
CA ASP A 162 -7.16 -28.31 19.32
C ASP A 162 -5.69 -28.14 19.71
N LEU A 163 -5.43 -27.26 20.69
CA LEU A 163 -4.09 -26.97 21.19
C LEU A 163 -3.41 -28.21 21.78
N GLU A 164 -4.18 -29.19 22.28
CA GLU A 164 -3.61 -30.44 22.82
C GLU A 164 -3.06 -31.37 21.72
N ASN A 165 -3.37 -31.11 20.44
CA ASN A 165 -3.00 -31.95 19.29
C ASN A 165 -1.95 -31.31 18.37
N THR A 166 -1.23 -30.27 18.84
CA THR A 166 -0.24 -29.51 18.06
C THR A 166 1.18 -29.72 18.56
#